data_AF-A0AAV6BP08-F1
#
_entry.id   AF-A0AAV6BP08-F1
#
_cell.length_a   1.000
_cell.length_b   1.000
_cell.length_c   1.000
_cell.angle_alpha   90.00
_cell.angle_beta   90.00
_cell.angle_gamma   90.00
#
_symmetry.space_group_name_H-M   'P 1'
#
loop_
_entity.id
_entity.type
_entity.pdbx_description
1 polymer ?
#
loop_
_entity_poly.entity_id
_entity_poly.type
_entity_poly.pdbx_seq_one_letter_code
_entity_poly.pdbx_strand_id
1 'polypeptide(L)' 'GDKIAGIAVHIGARVAAVAGSGEVLVSSTVRDLVAGSGIRFEDRGLHELKGLDEPRQLFTVRA' A
#
# COMPACT_ATOMS: atom_id res chain seq x y z
N GLY A 1 25.27 -3.07 4.60
CA GLY A 1 23.83 -3.34 4.45
C GLY A 1 23.39 -2.63 3.21
N ASP A 2 22.94 -3.38 2.20
CA ASP A 2 22.53 -2.80 0.93
C ASP A 2 21.29 -1.94 1.11
N LYS A 3 21.36 -0.70 0.62
CA LYS A 3 20.23 0.21 0.65
C LYS A 3 19.23 -0.26 -0.40
N ILE A 4 18.00 -0.54 0.01
CA ILE A 4 16.91 -0.78 -0.94
C ILE A 4 16.64 0.53 -1.68
N ALA A 5 16.73 0.49 -3.01
CA ALA A 5 16.51 1.63 -3.89
C ALA A 5 15.50 1.27 -4.98
N GLY A 6 14.86 2.29 -5.55
CA GLY A 6 13.92 2.14 -6.67
C GLY A 6 12.50 2.61 -6.38
N ILE A 7 11.66 2.57 -7.42
CA ILE A 7 10.31 3.15 -7.40
C ILE A 7 9.41 2.54 -6.33
N ALA A 8 9.61 1.26 -5.97
CA ALA A 8 8.84 0.58 -4.93
C ALA A 8 8.99 1.27 -3.55
N VAL A 9 10.18 1.78 -3.23
CA VAL A 9 10.44 2.50 -1.96
C VAL A 9 9.67 3.81 -1.94
N HIS A 10 9.66 4.54 -3.06
CA HIS A 10 8.88 5.78 -3.18
C HIS A 10 7.38 5.55 -3.12
N ILE A 11 6.89 4.45 -3.72
CA ILE A 11 5.48 4.06 -3.62
C ILE A 11 5.12 3.75 -2.16
N GLY A 12 5.92 2.94 -1.47
CA GLY A 12 5.70 2.62 -0.05
C GLY A 12 5.65 3.88 0.83
N ALA A 13 6.58 4.82 0.62
CA ALA A 13 6.58 6.09 1.33
C ALA A 13 5.30 6.92 1.09
N ARG A 14 4.77 6.91 -0.14
CA ARG A 14 3.53 7.64 -0.49
C ARG A 14 2.29 6.98 0.06
N VAL A 15 2.24 5.64 0.07
CA VAL A 15 1.16 4.88 0.72
C VAL A 15 1.15 5.16 2.22
N ALA A 16 2.31 5.16 2.87
CA ALA A 16 2.42 5.50 4.29
C ALA A 16 1.98 6.94 4.59
N ALA A 17 2.26 7.90 3.68
CA ALA A 17 1.89 9.29 3.85
C ALA A 17 0.37 9.55 3.83
N VAL A 18 -0.42 8.65 3.24
CA VAL A 18 -1.90 8.74 3.22
C VAL A 18 -2.57 7.85 4.26
N ALA A 19 -1.80 7.09 5.04
CA ALA A 19 -2.33 6.24 6.11
C ALA A 19 -2.77 7.07 7.32
N GLY A 20 -3.91 6.71 7.90
CA GLY A 20 -4.35 7.24 9.18
C GLY A 20 -3.50 6.76 10.36
N SER A 21 -3.69 7.38 11.52
CA SER A 21 -3.00 6.98 12.75
C SER A 21 -3.36 5.55 13.13
N GLY A 22 -2.36 4.69 13.28
CA GLY A 22 -2.54 3.27 13.60
C GLY A 22 -3.08 2.43 12.43
N GLU A 23 -3.22 3.02 11.24
CA GLU A 23 -3.69 2.33 10.04
C GLU A 23 -2.51 1.66 9.32
N VAL A 24 -2.70 0.41 8.90
CA VAL A 24 -1.76 -0.29 8.02
C VAL A 24 -2.37 -0.33 6.62
N LEU A 25 -1.93 0.58 5.75
CA LEU A 25 -2.31 0.59 4.34
C LEU A 25 -1.36 -0.24 3.49
N VAL A 26 -1.93 -0.96 2.53
CA VAL A 26 -1.21 -1.76 1.54
C VAL A 26 -1.73 -1.48 0.14
N SER A 27 -0.91 -1.78 -0.87
CA SER A 27 -1.33 -1.75 -2.28
C SER A 27 -2.03 -3.05 -2.69
N SER A 28 -2.74 -3.02 -3.81
CA SER A 28 -3.33 -4.22 -4.45
C SER A 28 -2.32 -5.35 -4.64
N THR A 29 -1.08 -5.03 -5.05
CA THR A 29 -0.02 -6.02 -5.24
C THR A 29 0.27 -6.82 -3.98
N VAL A 30 0.34 -6.17 -2.81
CA VAL A 30 0.59 -6.88 -1.54
C VAL A 30 -0.59 -7.76 -1.17
N ARG A 31 -1.82 -7.23 -1.28
CA ARG A 31 -3.06 -7.99 -1.03
C ARG A 31 -3.10 -9.27 -1.86
N ASP A 32 -2.77 -9.17 -3.15
CA ASP A 32 -2.82 -10.29 -4.09
C ASP A 32 -1.73 -11.33 -3.79
N LEU A 33 -0.52 -10.88 -3.41
CA LEU A 33 0.57 -11.76 -3.02
C LEU A 33 0.29 -12.57 -1.75
N VAL A 34 -0.53 -12.05 -0.83
CA VAL A 34 -0.88 -12.73 0.42
C VAL A 34 -2.26 -13.38 0.40
N ALA A 35 -2.85 -13.58 -0.78
CA ALA A 35 -4.11 -14.29 -0.93
C ALA A 35 -4.05 -15.67 -0.26
N GLY A 36 -5.02 -15.99 0.60
CA GLY A 36 -5.05 -17.24 1.38
C GLY A 36 -4.30 -17.21 2.71
N SER A 37 -3.66 -16.10 3.09
CA SER A 37 -2.96 -15.95 4.39
C SER A 37 -3.88 -15.80 5.61
N GLY A 38 -5.18 -15.59 5.41
CA GLY A 38 -6.14 -15.28 6.49
C GLY A 38 -6.14 -13.80 6.92
N ILE A 39 -5.28 -12.96 6.33
CA ILE A 39 -5.31 -11.51 6.56
C ILE A 39 -6.54 -10.92 5.86
N ARG A 40 -7.33 -10.14 6.61
CA ARG A 40 -8.49 -9.43 6.08
C ARG A 40 -8.10 -8.03 5.65
N PHE A 41 -8.67 -7.60 4.54
CA PHE A 41 -8.44 -6.28 3.95
C PHE A 41 -9.78 -5.58 3.74
N GLU A 42 -9.79 -4.28 3.96
CA GLU A 42 -10.91 -3.42 3.58
C GLU A 42 -10.46 -2.41 2.53
N ASP A 43 -11.29 -2.24 1.51
CA ASP A 43 -11.03 -1.34 0.40
C ASP A 43 -11.11 0.13 0.84
N ARG A 44 -10.07 0.90 0.50
CA ARG A 44 -9.98 2.34 0.77
C ARG A 44 -10.06 3.16 -0.52
N GLY A 45 -10.36 2.52 -1.65
CA GLY A 45 -10.57 3.15 -2.94
C GLY A 45 -9.28 3.43 -3.71
N LEU A 46 -9.42 4.21 -4.77
CA LEU A 46 -8.32 4.72 -5.59
C LEU A 46 -7.71 5.97 -4.94
N HIS A 47 -6.38 5.99 -4.83
CA HIS A 47 -5.61 7.11 -4.31
C HIS A 47 -4.63 7.61 -5.37
N GLU A 48 -4.66 8.91 -5.64
CA GLU A 48 -3.62 9.56 -6.43
C GLU A 48 -2.36 9.70 -5.57
N LEU A 49 -1.31 8.99 -5.96
CA LEU A 49 -0.02 9.09 -5.28
C LEU A 49 0.89 10.00 -6.09
N LYS A 50 1.38 11.07 -5.46
CA LYS A 50 2.22 12.09 -6.10
C LYS A 50 3.33 11.46 -6.95
N GLY A 51 3.41 11.81 -8.24
CA GLY A 51 4.48 11.35 -9.13
C GLY A 51 4.33 9.90 -9.59
N LEU A 52 3.10 9.38 -9.58
CA LEU A 52 2.67 8.24 -10.39
C LEU A 52 1.64 8.75 -11.39
N ASP A 53 1.64 8.15 -12.58
CA ASP A 53 0.73 8.56 -13.66
C ASP A 53 -0.69 8.00 -13.47
N GLU A 54 -0.83 6.90 -12.72
CA GLU A 54 -2.11 6.23 -12.48
C GLU A 54 -2.43 6.14 -10.99
N PRO A 55 -3.72 6.30 -10.61
CA PRO A 55 -4.16 6.12 -9.24
C PRO A 55 -4.02 4.66 -8.80
N ARG A 56 -3.78 4.46 -7.50
CA ARG A 56 -3.55 3.13 -6.91
C ARG A 56 -4.70 2.75 -6.00
N GLN A 57 -5.22 1.54 -6.16
CA GLN A 57 -6.14 0.96 -5.19
C GLN A 57 -5.41 0.62 -3.90
N LEU A 58 -5.88 1.16 -2.77
CA LEU A 58 -5.31 0.91 -1.45
C LEU A 58 -6.29 0.17 -0.55
N PHE A 59 -5.73 -0.58 0.40
CA PHE A 59 -6.48 -1.40 1.35
C PHE A 59 -5.93 -1.21 2.75
N THR A 60 -6.81 -1.12 3.74
CA THR A 60 -6.41 -1.23 5.14
C THR A 60 -6.45 -2.68 5.59
N VAL A 61 -5.47 -3.09 6.39
CA VAL A 61 -5.53 -4.38 7.09
C VAL A 61 -6.55 -4.29 8.22
N ARG A 62 -7.39 -5.32 8.36
CA ARG A 62 -8.33 -5.48 9.47
C ARG A 62 -7.82 -6.60 10.38
N ALA A 63 -7.57 -6.25 11.65
CA ALA A 63 -7.32 -7.21 12.72
C ALA A 63 -8.58 -8.04 13.03
#